data_AF-A0A811PGQ2-F1
#
_entry.id   AF-A0A811PGQ2-F1
#
_cell.length_a   1.000
_cell.length_b   1.000
_cell.length_c   1.000
_cell.angle_alpha   90.00
_cell.angle_beta   90.00
_cell.angle_gamma   90.00
#
_symmetry.space_group_name_H-M   'P 1'
#
loop_
_entity.id
_entity.type
_entity.pdbx_description
1 polymer ?
#
loop_
_entity_poly.entity_id
_entity_poly.type
_entity_poly.pdbx_seq_one_letter_code
_entity_poly.pdbx_strand_id
1 'polypeptide(L)' 'MVLLSSGRRGLMIVPSLVAVVVAALAVTAPRGADAYKNYTVGDDKGWYNGLTLPGVDYKAWADGKNFSLGDFLSE' A
#
# COMPACT_ATOMS: atom_id res chain seq x y z
N MET A 1 3.46 -5.20 -62.28
CA MET A 1 4.60 -4.80 -61.45
C MET A 1 4.05 -4.30 -60.12
N VAL A 2 3.99 -5.17 -59.11
CA VAL A 2 3.40 -4.86 -57.80
C VAL A 2 4.48 -4.20 -56.94
N LEU A 3 4.35 -2.92 -56.63
CA LEU A 3 5.16 -2.28 -55.59
C LEU A 3 4.38 -2.30 -54.28
N LEU A 4 4.70 -3.26 -53.40
CA LEU A 4 4.25 -3.24 -52.01
C LEU A 4 4.92 -2.05 -51.30
N SER A 5 4.14 -1.06 -50.89
CA SER A 5 4.62 -0.02 -49.97
C SER A 5 4.68 -0.56 -48.55
N SER A 6 5.66 -1.41 -48.25
CA SER A 6 5.94 -1.93 -46.91
C SER A 6 6.76 -0.92 -46.08
N GLY A 7 6.23 0.29 -45.84
CA GLY A 7 6.97 1.40 -45.24
C GLY A 7 6.48 1.93 -43.89
N ARG A 8 5.50 1.29 -43.24
CA ARG A 8 4.90 1.81 -41.98
C ARG A 8 4.62 0.76 -40.90
N ARG A 9 5.27 -0.41 -40.96
CA ARG A 9 5.09 -1.47 -39.94
C ARG A 9 6.11 -1.41 -38.81
N GLY A 10 7.32 -0.92 -39.07
CA GLY A 10 8.37 -0.82 -38.05
C GLY A 10 8.13 0.25 -36.99
N LEU A 11 7.48 1.37 -37.35
CA LEU A 11 7.36 2.54 -36.48
C LEU A 11 6.32 2.38 -35.35
N MET A 12 5.31 1.52 -35.50
CA MET A 12 4.30 1.27 -34.46
C MET A 12 4.67 0.11 -33.51
N ILE A 13 5.62 -0.76 -33.86
CA ILE A 13 6.01 -1.91 -33.02
C ILE A 13 7.03 -1.51 -31.93
N VAL A 14 7.91 -0.55 -32.23
CA VAL A 14 8.92 -0.03 -31.30
C VAL A 14 8.32 0.65 -30.06
N PRO A 15 7.31 1.57 -30.17
CA PRO A 15 6.68 2.14 -28.99
C PRO A 15 5.91 1.08 -28.17
N SER A 16 5.38 0.04 -28.80
CA SER A 16 4.72 -1.08 -28.09
C SER A 16 5.71 -1.94 -27.30
N LEU A 17 6.88 -2.27 -27.86
CA LEU A 17 7.90 -3.04 -27.12
C LEU A 17 8.49 -2.25 -25.95
N VAL A 18 8.77 -0.96 -26.14
CA VAL A 18 9.26 -0.08 -25.06
C VAL A 18 8.21 0.04 -23.95
N ALA A 19 6.93 0.24 -24.29
CA ALA A 19 5.85 0.30 -23.32
C ALA A 19 5.68 -1.01 -22.54
N VAL A 20 5.81 -2.16 -23.20
CA VAL A 20 5.77 -3.49 -22.55
C VAL A 20 6.95 -3.67 -21.60
N VAL A 21 8.16 -3.27 -21.99
CA VAL A 21 9.34 -3.32 -21.13
C VAL A 21 9.17 -2.41 -19.92
N VAL A 22 8.68 -1.18 -20.09
CA VAL A 22 8.43 -0.25 -18.98
C VAL A 22 7.36 -0.79 -18.02
N ALA A 23 6.28 -1.37 -18.54
CA ALA A 23 5.25 -2.00 -17.72
C ALA A 23 5.79 -3.21 -16.95
N ALA A 24 6.61 -4.05 -17.60
CA ALA A 24 7.25 -5.19 -16.94
C ALA A 24 8.19 -4.76 -15.82
N LEU A 25 8.99 -3.71 -16.04
CA LEU A 25 9.88 -3.15 -15.02
C LEU A 25 9.10 -2.55 -13.84
N ALA A 26 7.97 -1.87 -14.10
CA ALA A 26 7.12 -1.30 -13.06
C ALA A 26 6.47 -2.38 -12.16
N VAL A 27 6.15 -3.56 -12.71
CA VAL A 27 5.60 -4.69 -11.92
C VAL A 27 6.64 -5.28 -10.96
N THR A 28 7.92 -5.24 -11.33
CA THR A 28 9.02 -5.77 -10.50
C THR A 28 9.60 -4.76 -9.52
N ALA A 29 9.17 -3.50 -9.58
CA ALA A 29 9.68 -2.47 -8.68
C ALA A 29 9.37 -2.84 -7.21
N PRO A 30 10.34 -2.69 -6.29
CA PRO A 30 10.09 -2.89 -4.86
C PRO A 30 8.94 -1.98 -4.42
N ARG A 31 7.91 -2.56 -3.80
CA ARG A 31 6.90 -1.76 -3.10
C ARG A 31 7.55 -1.25 -1.82
N GLY A 32 7.55 0.07 -1.62
CA GLY A 32 7.97 0.65 -0.34
C GLY A 32 7.10 0.11 0.79
N ALA A 33 7.67 0.03 2.00
CA ALA A 33 6.87 -0.26 3.18
C ALA A 33 5.94 0.93 3.45
N ASP A 34 4.72 0.64 3.92
CA ASP A 34 3.86 1.66 4.49
C ASP A 34 4.58 2.37 5.65
N ALA A 35 4.32 3.67 5.82
CA ALA A 35 4.83 4.40 6.97
C ALA A 35 4.20 3.86 8.27
N TYR A 36 4.98 3.87 9.36
CA TYR A 36 4.49 3.47 10.68
C TYR A 36 3.35 4.39 11.15
N LYS A 37 2.50 3.83 12.02
CA LYS A 37 1.41 4.53 12.68
C LYS A 37 1.61 4.50 14.19
N ASN A 38 1.18 5.57 14.84
CA ASN A 38 1.11 5.64 16.30
C ASN A 38 -0.34 5.52 16.72
N TYR A 39 -0.62 4.60 17.65
CA TYR A 39 -1.94 4.39 18.23
C TYR A 39 -1.91 4.70 19.72
N THR A 40 -2.81 5.59 20.16
CA THR A 40 -3.08 5.79 21.58
C THR A 40 -4.06 4.73 22.05
N VAL A 41 -3.67 3.92 23.02
CA VAL A 41 -4.51 2.84 23.53
C VAL A 41 -5.69 3.41 24.32
N GLY A 42 -6.90 2.99 23.95
CA GLY A 42 -8.13 3.52 24.53
C GLY A 42 -8.54 4.89 24.00
N ASP A 43 -7.80 5.46 23.04
CA ASP A 43 -8.00 6.82 22.51
C ASP A 43 -8.11 7.82 23.69
N ASP A 44 -9.16 8.65 23.74
CA ASP A 44 -9.36 9.62 24.83
C ASP A 44 -9.62 8.97 26.21
N LYS A 45 -9.89 7.67 26.26
CA LYS A 45 -10.14 6.93 27.52
C LYS A 45 -8.85 6.45 28.18
N GLY A 46 -7.73 6.46 27.46
CA GLY A 46 -6.41 6.03 27.96
C GLY A 46 -6.32 4.55 28.33
N TRP A 47 -5.21 4.19 28.98
CA TRP A 47 -4.88 2.83 29.39
C TRP A 47 -5.00 2.64 30.91
N TYR A 48 -6.13 2.09 31.32
CA TYR A 48 -6.48 1.84 32.71
C TYR A 48 -6.98 0.41 32.93
N ASN A 49 -6.71 -0.13 34.12
CA ASN A 49 -7.34 -1.37 34.56
C ASN A 49 -8.82 -1.11 34.94
N GLY A 50 -9.59 -2.19 35.06
CA GLY A 50 -11.02 -2.11 35.39
C GLY A 50 -11.35 -1.57 36.79
N LEU A 51 -10.35 -1.38 37.66
CA LEU A 51 -10.53 -0.75 38.98
C LEU A 51 -10.36 0.78 38.89
N THR A 52 -9.45 1.27 38.05
CA THR A 52 -9.18 2.70 37.87
C THR A 52 -10.21 3.36 36.96
N LEU A 53 -10.53 2.75 35.82
CA LEU A 53 -11.57 3.24 34.91
C LEU A 53 -12.35 2.04 34.34
N PRO A 54 -13.40 1.58 35.04
CA PRO A 54 -14.25 0.51 34.53
C PRO A 54 -14.94 0.96 33.24
N GLY A 55 -15.09 0.04 32.29
CA GLY A 55 -15.90 0.25 31.08
C GLY A 55 -15.14 0.67 29.82
N VAL A 56 -13.80 0.70 29.83
CA VAL A 56 -13.04 0.81 28.59
C VAL A 56 -13.06 -0.54 27.87
N ASP A 57 -13.68 -0.59 26.70
CA ASP A 57 -13.69 -1.77 25.85
C ASP A 57 -12.48 -1.73 24.90
N TYR A 58 -11.36 -2.30 25.35
CA TYR A 58 -10.14 -2.38 24.55
C TYR A 58 -10.27 -3.32 23.35
N LYS A 59 -11.23 -4.25 23.39
CA LYS A 59 -11.51 -5.12 22.25
C LYS A 59 -12.19 -4.31 21.15
N ALA A 60 -13.23 -3.55 21.50
CA ALA A 60 -13.86 -2.62 20.57
C ALA A 60 -12.88 -1.55 20.06
N TRP A 61 -11.96 -1.06 20.90
CA TRP A 61 -10.89 -0.15 20.46
C TRP A 61 -9.99 -0.79 19.39
N ALA A 62 -9.68 -2.08 19.49
CA ALA A 62 -8.83 -2.80 18.54
C ALA A 62 -9.58 -3.22 17.26
N ASP A 63 -10.88 -3.50 17.34
CA ASP A 63 -11.69 -4.17 16.29
C ASP A 63 -11.83 -3.40 14.95
N GLY A 64 -11.28 -2.20 14.82
CA GLY A 64 -11.23 -1.43 13.55
C GLY A 64 -9.82 -1.04 13.09
N LYS A 65 -8.78 -1.50 13.80
CA LYS A 65 -7.39 -1.07 13.57
C LYS A 65 -6.61 -2.18 12.87
N ASN A 66 -5.83 -1.80 11.85
CA ASN A 66 -4.93 -2.71 11.15
C ASN A 66 -3.48 -2.40 11.57
N PHE A 67 -2.96 -3.19 12.50
CA PHE A 67 -1.59 -3.05 12.97
C PHE A 67 -0.62 -3.67 11.96
N SER A 68 0.45 -2.95 11.69
CA SER A 68 1.54 -3.39 10.81
C SER A 68 2.87 -3.37 11.57
N LEU A 69 3.85 -4.10 11.05
CA LEU A 69 5.18 -4.14 11.65
C LEU A 69 5.78 -2.73 11.65
N GLY A 70 6.22 -2.27 12.82
CA GLY A 70 6.78 -0.93 13.02
C GLY A 70 5.80 0.08 13.59
N ASP A 71 4.51 -0.24 13.70
CA ASP A 71 3.54 0.60 14.42
C ASP A 71 3.85 0.64 15.93
N PHE A 72 3.54 1.78 16.56
CA PHE A 72 3.72 1.99 18.00
C PHE A 72 2.37 2.09 18.71
N LEU A 73 2.31 1.49 19.90
CA LEU A 73 1.18 1.64 20.83
C LEU A 73 1.69 2.37 22.07
N SER A 74 1.00 3.44 22.47
CA SER A 74 1.30 4.24 23.65
C SER A 74 0.03 4.62 24.40
N GLU A 75 0.16 5.07 25.64
CA GLU A 75 -0.91 5.66 26.45
C GLU A 75 -0.86 7.19 26.45
#